data_AF-A0A7G9YZK6-F1
#
_entry.id   AF-A0A7G9YZK6-F1
#
_cell.length_a   1.000
_cell.length_b   1.000
_cell.length_c   1.000
_cell.angle_alpha   90.00
_cell.angle_beta   90.00
_cell.angle_gamma   90.00
#
_symmetry.space_group_name_H-M   'P 1'
#
loop_
_entity.id
_entity.type
_entity.pdbx_description
1 polymer ?
#
loop_
_entity_poly.entity_id
_entity_poly.type
_entity_poly.pdbx_seq_one_letter_code
_entity_poly.pdbx_strand_id
1 'polypeptide(L)'
;MTKKEIIGYQFAERIKSALIISSKMLAVIETLKDSELELEGAKKTMFAFFDGLFTETGIALNATGMQEFMQVEEKVTEVKRKIEEGDYEAAYANLGRAVSHATTACDRTMRTLIEKGLL
;
A
#
# COMPACT_ATOMS: atom_id res chain seq x y z
N MET A 1 25.41 3.52 0.36
CA MET A 1 24.63 2.30 0.64
C MET A 1 23.74 2.54 1.84
N THR A 2 24.21 2.46 3.07
CA THR A 2 23.41 2.50 4.32
C THR A 2 22.22 3.47 4.38
N LYS A 3 22.37 4.72 3.91
CA LYS A 3 21.27 5.70 3.85
C LYS A 3 20.06 5.19 3.05
N LYS A 4 20.27 4.56 1.90
CA LYS A 4 19.18 4.03 1.06
C LYS A 4 18.43 2.90 1.78
N GLU A 5 19.15 2.06 2.50
CA GLU A 5 18.59 0.94 3.25
C GLU A 5 17.76 1.43 4.45
N ILE A 6 18.25 2.43 5.20
CA ILE A 6 17.46 3.07 6.27
C ILE A 6 16.18 3.70 5.70
N ILE A 7 16.31 4.48 4.62
CA ILE A 7 15.17 5.13 3.96
C ILE A 7 14.18 4.06 3.45
N GLY A 8 14.68 3.02 2.79
CA GLY A 8 13.86 1.95 2.26
C GLY A 8 13.11 1.19 3.34
N TYR A 9 13.75 0.90 4.48
CA TYR A 9 13.09 0.28 5.62
C TYR A 9 11.96 1.17 6.17
N GLN A 10 12.24 2.46 6.40
CA GLN A 10 11.25 3.40 6.93
C GLN A 10 10.03 3.58 6.01
N PHE A 11 10.26 3.73 4.72
CA PHE A 11 9.16 3.84 3.76
C PHE A 11 8.39 2.52 3.62
N ALA A 12 9.08 1.38 3.57
CA ALA A 12 8.43 0.08 3.49
C ALA A 12 7.52 -0.19 4.69
N GLU A 13 7.97 0.08 5.92
CA GLU A 13 7.13 -0.02 7.13
C GLU A 13 5.93 0.94 7.09
N ARG A 14 6.15 2.19 6.70
CA ARG A 14 5.08 3.20 6.58
C ARG A 14 4.01 2.79 5.56
N ILE A 15 4.44 2.40 4.36
CA ILE A 15 3.55 1.98 3.26
C ILE A 15 2.80 0.71 3.65
N LYS A 16 3.48 -0.28 4.24
CA LYS A 16 2.85 -1.51 4.75
C LYS A 16 1.76 -1.18 5.78
N SER A 17 2.05 -0.30 6.73
CA SER A 17 1.07 0.14 7.74
C SER A 17 -0.15 0.83 7.09
N ALA A 18 0.09 1.74 6.14
CA ALA A 18 -0.98 2.41 5.39
C ALA A 18 -1.88 1.41 4.63
N LEU A 19 -1.29 0.39 4.01
CA LEU A 19 -2.05 -0.67 3.32
C LEU A 19 -2.89 -1.50 4.29
N ILE A 20 -2.36 -1.87 5.46
CA ILE A 20 -3.11 -2.58 6.51
C ILE A 20 -4.29 -1.73 7.02
N ILE A 21 -4.08 -0.42 7.19
CA ILE A 21 -5.16 0.51 7.56
C ILE A 21 -6.24 0.51 6.46
N SER A 22 -5.84 0.55 5.18
CA SER A 22 -6.79 0.52 4.07
C SER A 22 -7.60 -0.78 3.99
N SER A 23 -7.10 -1.91 4.52
CA SER A 23 -7.90 -3.14 4.63
C SER A 23 -9.09 -2.97 5.57
N LYS A 24 -8.93 -2.21 6.66
CA LYS A 24 -10.03 -1.87 7.55
C LYS A 24 -11.01 -0.90 6.90
N MET A 25 -10.50 0.04 6.10
CA MET A 25 -11.35 0.94 5.33
C MET A 25 -12.18 0.18 4.29
N LEU A 26 -11.58 -0.77 3.58
CA LEU A 26 -12.26 -1.61 2.60
C LEU A 26 -13.43 -2.38 3.23
N ALA A 27 -13.23 -2.93 4.43
CA ALA A 27 -14.28 -3.60 5.18
C ALA A 27 -15.46 -2.67 5.48
N VAL A 28 -15.22 -1.40 5.81
CA VAL A 28 -16.29 -0.42 5.99
C VAL A 28 -17.00 -0.14 4.67
N ILE A 29 -16.28 0.08 3.57
CA ILE A 29 -16.87 0.33 2.25
C ILE A 29 -17.81 -0.80 1.84
N GLU A 30 -17.39 -2.05 2.05
CA GLU A 30 -18.20 -3.22 1.71
C GLU A 30 -19.54 -3.26 2.44
N THR A 31 -19.61 -2.77 3.69
CA THR A 31 -20.87 -2.67 4.45
C THR A 31 -21.82 -1.59 3.93
N LEU A 32 -21.31 -0.62 3.17
CA LEU A 32 -22.09 0.50 2.63
C LEU A 32 -22.64 0.23 1.22
N LYS A 33 -22.40 -0.97 0.67
CA LYS A 33 -22.73 -1.32 -0.73
C LYS A 33 -24.20 -1.17 -1.11
N ASP A 34 -25.11 -1.23 -0.13
CA ASP A 34 -26.56 -1.12 -0.34
C ASP A 34 -27.07 0.34 -0.27
N SER A 35 -26.20 1.30 0.05
CA SER A 35 -26.50 2.74 0.17
C SER A 35 -25.63 3.54 -0.81
N GLU A 36 -26.21 3.89 -1.96
CA GLU A 36 -25.46 4.48 -3.08
C GLU A 36 -24.71 5.77 -2.71
N LEU A 37 -25.35 6.68 -1.96
CA LEU A 37 -24.75 7.95 -1.55
C LEU A 37 -23.61 7.76 -0.53
N GLU A 38 -23.77 6.84 0.42
CA GLU A 38 -22.74 6.55 1.41
C GLU A 38 -21.56 5.82 0.78
N LEU A 39 -21.83 4.87 -0.11
CA LEU A 39 -20.82 4.13 -0.86
C LEU A 39 -19.95 5.08 -1.69
N GLU A 40 -20.57 5.98 -2.46
CA GLU A 40 -19.86 6.94 -3.30
C GLU A 40 -18.95 7.88 -2.50
N GLY A 41 -19.42 8.36 -1.34
CA GLY A 41 -18.61 9.16 -0.43
C GLY A 41 -17.43 8.38 0.17
N ALA A 42 -17.66 7.12 0.53
CA ALA A 42 -16.63 6.26 1.09
C ALA A 42 -15.55 5.89 0.06
N LYS A 43 -15.95 5.58 -1.18
CA LYS A 43 -15.05 5.37 -2.33
C LYS A 43 -14.15 6.59 -2.56
N LYS A 44 -14.73 7.79 -2.66
CA LYS A 44 -13.97 9.05 -2.82
C LYS A 44 -12.92 9.24 -1.74
N THR A 45 -13.27 8.95 -0.49
CA THR A 45 -12.36 9.09 0.65
C THR A 45 -11.21 8.08 0.59
N MET A 46 -11.50 6.81 0.27
CA MET A 46 -10.46 5.78 0.14
C MET A 46 -9.56 6.02 -1.08
N PHE A 47 -10.09 6.56 -2.17
CA PHE A 47 -9.31 6.85 -3.36
C PHE A 47 -8.38 8.04 -3.14
N ALA A 48 -8.84 9.09 -2.45
CA ALA A 48 -7.97 10.17 -2.01
C ALA A 48 -6.84 9.67 -1.07
N PHE A 49 -7.15 8.72 -0.18
CA PHE A 49 -6.12 8.07 0.64
C PHE A 49 -5.09 7.32 -0.22
N PHE A 50 -5.52 6.56 -1.23
CA PHE A 50 -4.62 5.88 -2.15
C PHE A 50 -3.79 6.84 -3.01
N ASP A 51 -4.34 7.96 -3.43
CA ASP A 51 -3.58 8.97 -4.17
C ASP A 51 -2.50 9.61 -3.28
N GLY A 52 -2.80 9.80 -1.99
CA GLY A 52 -1.79 10.14 -0.98
C GLY A 52 -0.72 9.06 -0.82
N LEU A 53 -1.12 7.78 -0.79
CA LEU A 53 -0.19 6.65 -0.73
C LEU A 53 0.72 6.57 -1.96
N PHE A 54 0.22 6.89 -3.16
CA PHE A 54 1.02 6.97 -4.39
C PHE A 54 2.12 8.02 -4.31
N THR A 55 1.88 9.12 -3.58
CA THR A 55 2.93 10.10 -3.32
C THR A 55 4.05 9.50 -2.48
N GLU A 56 3.72 8.75 -1.43
CA GLU A 56 4.71 8.09 -0.57
C GLU A 56 5.49 6.98 -1.29
N THR A 57 4.81 6.14 -2.09
CA THR A 57 5.47 5.08 -2.88
C THR A 57 6.36 5.67 -3.97
N GLY A 58 5.96 6.76 -4.62
CA GLY A 58 6.77 7.47 -5.60
C GLY A 58 8.03 8.08 -4.99
N ILE A 59 7.93 8.70 -3.80
CA ILE A 59 9.09 9.19 -3.05
C ILE A 59 10.03 8.03 -2.69
N ALA A 60 9.47 6.92 -2.19
CA ALA A 60 10.23 5.75 -1.81
C ALA A 60 10.98 5.13 -3.01
N LEU A 61 10.30 4.98 -4.15
CA LEU A 61 10.89 4.48 -5.39
C LEU A 61 12.03 5.39 -5.86
N ASN A 62 11.82 6.70 -5.90
CA ASN A 62 12.85 7.66 -6.33
C ASN A 62 14.07 7.67 -5.40
N ALA A 63 13.86 7.54 -4.09
CA ALA A 63 14.94 7.57 -3.11
C ALA A 63 15.78 6.28 -3.10
N THR A 64 15.15 5.13 -3.40
CA THR A 64 15.75 3.81 -3.17
C THR A 64 16.01 3.01 -4.44
N GLY A 65 15.21 3.19 -5.49
CA GLY A 65 15.21 2.41 -6.73
C GLY A 65 14.53 1.03 -6.60
N MET A 66 13.83 0.78 -5.50
CA MET A 66 13.25 -0.53 -5.18
C MET A 66 11.96 -0.77 -5.96
N GLN A 67 11.96 -1.77 -6.85
CA GLN A 67 10.82 -2.10 -7.73
C GLN A 67 9.57 -2.50 -6.96
N GLU A 68 9.72 -2.98 -5.74
CA GLU A 68 8.62 -3.34 -4.86
C GLU A 68 7.64 -2.17 -4.63
N PHE A 69 8.13 -0.92 -4.62
CA PHE A 69 7.27 0.25 -4.48
C PHE A 69 6.40 0.49 -5.72
N MET A 70 6.92 0.23 -6.93
CA MET A 70 6.12 0.26 -8.16
C MET A 70 5.06 -0.85 -8.17
N GLN A 71 5.41 -2.04 -7.67
CA GLN A 71 4.47 -3.16 -7.56
C GLN A 71 3.35 -2.88 -6.56
N VAL A 72 3.63 -2.13 -5.48
CA VAL A 72 2.58 -1.62 -4.57
C VAL A 72 1.60 -0.72 -5.33
N GLU A 73 2.10 0.25 -6.11
CA GLU A 73 1.25 1.16 -6.89
C GLU A 73 0.36 0.43 -7.89
N GLU A 74 0.92 -0.54 -8.61
CA GLU A 74 0.18 -1.39 -9.55
C GLU A 74 -0.97 -2.11 -8.85
N LYS A 75 -0.70 -2.74 -7.69
CA LYS A 75 -1.74 -3.48 -6.96
C LYS A 75 -2.78 -2.57 -6.33
N VAL A 76 -2.40 -1.41 -5.81
CA VAL A 76 -3.37 -0.43 -5.28
C VAL A 76 -4.25 0.13 -6.42
N THR A 77 -3.71 0.30 -7.62
CA THR A 77 -4.51 0.67 -8.80
C THR A 77 -5.56 -0.39 -9.12
N GLU A 78 -5.18 -1.67 -9.06
CA GLU A 78 -6.15 -2.77 -9.21
C GLU A 78 -7.18 -2.79 -8.07
N VAL A 79 -6.81 -2.46 -6.82
CA VAL A 79 -7.77 -2.32 -5.71
C VAL A 79 -8.82 -1.26 -6.04
N LYS A 80 -8.41 -0.06 -6.50
CA LYS A 80 -9.35 1.01 -6.90
C LYS A 80 -10.32 0.52 -7.97
N ARG A 81 -9.81 -0.12 -9.03
CA ARG A 81 -10.62 -0.67 -10.11
C ARG A 81 -11.62 -1.72 -9.60
N LYS A 82 -11.19 -2.61 -8.71
CA LYS A 82 -12.05 -3.66 -8.15
C LYS A 82 -13.13 -3.14 -7.21
N ILE A 83 -12.85 -2.10 -6.45
CA ILE A 83 -13.87 -1.39 -5.66
C ILE A 83 -14.93 -0.75 -6.58
N GLU A 84 -14.52 -0.20 -7.72
CA GLU A 84 -15.49 0.35 -8.69
C GLU A 84 -16.39 -0.72 -9.30
N GLU A 85 -15.83 -1.88 -9.60
CA GLU A 85 -16.55 -3.05 -10.13
C GLU A 85 -17.46 -3.73 -9.09
N GLY A 86 -17.39 -3.34 -7.82
CA GLY A 86 -18.08 -4.03 -6.71
C GLY A 86 -17.51 -5.41 -6.39
N ASP A 87 -16.32 -5.73 -6.93
CA ASP A 87 -15.62 -7.01 -6.74
C ASP A 87 -14.69 -6.91 -5.52
N TYR A 88 -15.29 -6.93 -4.34
CA TYR A 88 -14.58 -6.76 -3.07
C TYR A 88 -13.61 -7.91 -2.76
N GLU A 89 -13.93 -9.13 -3.18
CA GLU A 89 -13.04 -10.29 -3.03
C GLU A 89 -11.71 -10.04 -3.78
N ALA A 90 -11.78 -9.62 -5.04
CA ALA A 90 -10.57 -9.29 -5.80
C ALA A 90 -9.88 -8.02 -5.27
N ALA A 91 -10.62 -7.07 -4.70
CA ALA A 91 -10.05 -5.90 -4.04
C ALA A 91 -9.19 -6.33 -2.83
N TYR A 92 -9.70 -7.20 -1.94
CA TYR A 92 -8.90 -7.73 -0.83
C TYR A 92 -7.68 -8.52 -1.30
N ALA A 93 -7.83 -9.35 -2.33
CA ALA A 93 -6.73 -10.14 -2.87
C ALA A 93 -5.59 -9.24 -3.41
N ASN A 94 -5.93 -8.19 -4.16
CA ASN A 94 -4.93 -7.23 -4.66
C ASN A 94 -4.31 -6.41 -3.52
N LEU A 95 -5.10 -6.03 -2.51
CA LEU A 95 -4.58 -5.32 -1.35
C LEU A 95 -3.59 -6.17 -0.54
N GLY A 96 -3.88 -7.47 -0.35
CA GLY A 96 -2.96 -8.41 0.28
C GLY A 96 -1.64 -8.59 -0.51
N ARG A 97 -1.70 -8.56 -1.84
CA ARG A 97 -0.51 -8.55 -2.69
C ARG A 97 0.30 -7.27 -2.53
N ALA A 98 -0.35 -6.10 -2.46
CA ALA A 98 0.32 -4.84 -2.17
C ALA A 98 1.07 -4.89 -0.82
N VAL A 99 0.42 -5.40 0.24
CA VAL A 99 1.06 -5.60 1.56
C VAL A 99 2.28 -6.52 1.45
N SER A 100 2.17 -7.58 0.65
CA SER A 100 3.28 -8.52 0.43
C SER A 100 4.47 -7.84 -0.26
N HIS A 101 4.25 -7.01 -1.28
CA HIS A 101 5.33 -6.25 -1.94
C HIS A 101 6.02 -5.28 -0.97
N ALA A 102 5.25 -4.54 -0.17
CA ALA A 102 5.81 -3.67 0.87
C ALA A 102 6.59 -4.46 1.93
N THR A 103 6.13 -5.67 2.28
CA THR A 103 6.83 -6.57 3.22
C THR A 103 8.15 -7.07 2.63
N THR A 104 8.20 -7.42 1.35
CA THR A 104 9.44 -7.81 0.66
C THR A 104 10.46 -6.66 0.65
N ALA A 105 10.02 -5.43 0.38
CA ALA A 105 10.87 -4.25 0.45
C ALA A 105 11.46 -4.06 1.86
N CYS A 106 10.62 -4.23 2.87
CA CYS A 106 10.99 -4.14 4.28
C CYS A 106 12.00 -5.21 4.68
N ASP A 107 11.72 -6.49 4.38
CA ASP A 107 12.58 -7.61 4.74
C ASP A 107 13.97 -7.47 4.08
N ARG A 108 14.03 -7.08 2.80
CA ARG A 108 15.30 -6.83 2.11
C ARG A 108 16.14 -5.76 2.82
N THR A 109 15.53 -4.63 3.14
CA THR A 109 16.24 -3.49 3.76
C THR A 109 16.62 -3.78 5.21
N MET A 110 15.73 -4.44 5.95
CA MET A 110 15.95 -4.87 7.33
C MET A 110 17.13 -5.84 7.43
N ARG A 111 17.20 -6.88 6.58
CA ARG A 111 18.33 -7.83 6.59
C ARG A 111 19.67 -7.14 6.39
N THR A 112 19.76 -6.24 5.40
CA THR A 112 21.00 -5.50 5.15
C THR A 112 21.39 -4.59 6.31
N LEU A 113 20.42 -4.03 7.05
CA LEU A 113 20.70 -3.20 8.22
C LEU A 113 21.17 -4.04 9.42
N ILE A 114 20.55 -5.21 9.66
CA ILE A 114 20.97 -6.17 10.70
C ILE A 114 22.39 -6.66 10.44
N GLU A 115 22.71 -7.06 9.20
CA GLU A 115 24.07 -7.50 8.81
C GLU A 115 25.13 -6.41 9.07
N LYS A 116 24.74 -5.15 9.06
CA LYS A 116 25.60 -3.99 9.33
C LYS A 116 25.59 -3.54 10.80
N GLY A 117 24.80 -4.19 11.67
CA GLY A 117 24.65 -3.82 13.08
C GLY A 117 23.94 -2.49 13.30
N LEU A 118 23.02 -2.14 12.40
CA LEU A 118 22.28 -0.85 12.42
C LEU A 118 20.79 -1.01 12.78
N LEU A 119 20.35 -2.26 12.97
CA LEU A 119 19.09 -2.71 13.56
C LEU A 119 19.42 -3.91 14.45
#